data_AF-A0A974QG75-F1
#
_entry.id   AF-A0A974QG75-F1
#
_cell.length_a   1.000
_cell.length_b   1.000
_cell.length_c   1.000
_cell.angle_alpha   90.00
_cell.angle_beta   90.00
_cell.angle_gamma   90.00
#
_symmetry.space_group_name_H-M   'P 1'
#
loop_
_entity.id
_entity.type
_entity.pdbx_description
1 polymer ?
#
loop_
_entity_poly.entity_id
_entity_poly.type
_entity_poly.pdbx_seq_one_letter_code
_entity_poly.pdbx_strand_id
1 'polypeptide(L)' 'MVPPLPEPFTFGASVDYNLQLLAVIKNCNIDKANIRRAEEQRQHEFTAVAGASAVPVRK' A
#
# COMPACT_ATOMS: atom_id res chain seq x y z
N MET A 1 12.94 1.20 0.53
CA MET A 1 14.16 2.05 0.54
C MET A 1 14.63 2.18 -0.89
N VAL A 2 15.05 3.37 -1.33
CA VAL A 2 15.59 3.56 -2.69
C VAL A 2 17.00 2.96 -2.73
N PRO A 3 17.36 2.16 -3.76
CA PRO A 3 18.71 1.65 -3.89
C PRO A 3 19.72 2.79 -4.03
N PRO A 4 20.97 2.62 -3.55
CA PRO A 4 22.01 3.63 -3.71
C PRO A 4 22.41 3.75 -5.18
N LEU A 5 22.82 4.96 -5.59
CA LEU A 5 23.35 5.18 -6.94
C LEU A 5 24.67 4.40 -7.10
N PRO A 6 24.83 3.60 -8.16
CA PRO A 6 26.07 2.87 -8.38
C PRO A 6 27.19 3.81 -8.83
N GLU A 7 28.40 3.57 -8.32
CA GLU A 7 29.62 4.28 -8.70
C GLU A 7 30.73 3.27 -9.04
N PRO A 8 31.31 3.29 -10.25
CA PRO A 8 30.97 4.16 -11.38
C PRO A 8 29.63 3.79 -12.03
N PHE A 9 28.91 4.79 -12.54
CA PHE A 9 27.64 4.60 -13.24
C PHE A 9 27.84 4.11 -14.69
N THR A 10 28.24 2.84 -14.84
CA THR A 10 28.40 2.20 -16.16
C THR A 10 27.05 1.79 -16.77
N PHE A 11 27.03 1.45 -18.06
CA PHE A 11 25.82 0.94 -18.70
C PHE A 11 25.28 -0.32 -18.01
N GLY A 12 26.14 -1.30 -17.68
CA GLY A 12 25.72 -2.50 -16.95
C GLY A 12 25.15 -2.17 -15.56
N ALA A 13 25.82 -1.29 -14.83
CA ALA A 13 25.33 -0.82 -13.52
C ALA A 13 23.97 -0.11 -13.63
N SER A 14 23.71 0.61 -14.73
CA SER A 14 22.41 1.24 -14.97
C SER A 14 21.29 0.21 -15.15
N VAL A 15 21.56 -0.93 -15.81
CA VAL A 15 20.58 -2.01 -16.00
C VAL A 15 20.22 -2.62 -14.64
N ASP A 16 21.22 -2.97 -13.84
CA ASP A 16 21.02 -3.54 -12.51
C ASP A 16 20.30 -2.57 -11.57
N TYR A 17 20.68 -1.29 -11.61
CA TYR A 17 20.03 -0.24 -10.82
C TYR A 17 18.56 -0.06 -11.19
N ASN A 18 18.22 -0.06 -12.49
CA ASN A 18 16.82 0.00 -12.95
C ASN A 18 16.01 -1.22 -12.51
N LEU A 19 16.60 -2.41 -12.54
CA LEU A 19 15.94 -3.62 -12.04
C LEU A 19 15.60 -3.49 -10.53
N GLN A 20 16.54 -2.98 -9.73
CA GLN A 20 16.31 -2.72 -8.30
C GLN A 20 15.20 -1.68 -8.08
N LEU A 21 15.21 -0.59 -8.86
CA LEU A 21 14.17 0.45 -8.78
C LEU A 21 12.78 -0.12 -9.12
N LEU A 22 12.67 -0.93 -10.18
CA LEU A 22 11.40 -1.57 -10.55
C LEU A 22 10.88 -2.51 -9.46
N ALA A 23 11.78 -3.24 -8.78
CA ALA A 23 11.40 -4.08 -7.64
C ALA A 23 10.85 -3.25 -6.47
N VAL A 24 11.47 -2.10 -6.16
CA VAL A 24 10.95 -1.17 -5.14
C VAL A 24 9.57 -0.65 -5.52
N ILE A 25 9.37 -0.21 -6.77
CA ILE A 25 8.08 0.29 -7.26
C ILE A 25 7.00 -0.80 -7.14
N LYS A 26 7.33 -2.04 -7.53
CA LYS A 26 6.42 -3.18 -7.39
C LYS A 26 5.97 -3.35 -5.94
N ASN A 27 6.91 -3.36 -5.00
CA ASN A 27 6.60 -3.51 -3.58
C ASN A 27 5.74 -2.35 -3.06
N CYS A 28 6.07 -1.11 -3.41
CA CYS A 28 5.27 0.06 -3.04
C CYS A 28 3.82 -0.03 -3.56
N ASN A 29 3.62 -0.54 -4.77
CA ASN A 29 2.29 -0.72 -5.32
C ASN A 29 1.49 -1.80 -4.57
N ILE A 30 2.14 -2.90 -4.17
CA ILE A 30 1.54 -3.95 -3.34
C ILE A 30 1.14 -3.39 -1.98
N ASP A 31 2.06 -2.68 -1.31
CA ASP A 31 1.81 -2.08 0.01
C ASP A 31 0.63 -1.10 -0.05
N LYS A 32 0.58 -0.25 -1.08
CA LYS A 32 -0.54 0.68 -1.29
C LYS A 32 -1.87 -0.06 -1.47
N ALA A 33 -1.88 -1.15 -2.25
CA ALA A 33 -3.09 -1.96 -2.42
C ALA A 33 -3.53 -2.60 -1.10
N ASN A 34 -2.58 -3.09 -0.29
CA ASN A 34 -2.86 -3.68 1.01
C ASN A 34 -3.43 -2.64 2.00
N ILE A 35 -2.84 -1.44 2.04
CA ILE A 35 -3.34 -0.33 2.87
C ILE A 35 -4.79 0.00 2.49
N ARG A 36 -5.08 0.15 1.19
CA ARG A 36 -6.45 0.43 0.73
C ARG A 36 -7.45 -0.63 1.18
N ARG A 37 -7.11 -1.92 1.04
CA ARG A 37 -7.98 -3.02 1.49
C ARG A 37 -8.21 -2.97 3.01
N ALA A 38 -7.17 -2.71 3.78
CA ALA A 38 -7.28 -2.60 5.22
C ALA A 38 -8.11 -1.38 5.65
N GLU A 39 -8.02 -0.26 4.92
CA GLU A 39 -8.87 0.92 5.13
C GLU A 39 -10.33 0.64 4.80
N GLU A 40 -10.61 0.01 3.66
CA GLU A 40 -11.96 -0.41 3.25
C GLU A 40 -12.61 -1.33 4.30
N GLN A 41 -11.85 -2.29 4.85
CA GLN A 41 -12.31 -3.15 5.94
C GLN A 41 -12.63 -2.37 7.22
N ARG A 42 -11.73 -1.47 7.66
CA ARG A 42 -11.98 -0.62 8.84
C ARG A 42 -13.20 0.29 8.67
N GLN A 43 -13.41 0.82 7.46
CA GLN A 43 -14.59 1.64 7.15
C GLN A 43 -15.88 0.81 7.20
N HIS A 44 -15.84 -0.42 6.69
CA HIS A 44 -16.98 -1.34 6.77
C HIS A 44 -17.32 -1.71 8.21
N GLU A 45 -16.31 -2.04 9.03
CA GLU A 45 -16.48 -2.31 10.47
C GLU A 45 -17.05 -1.09 11.22
N PHE A 46 -16.49 0.10 10.98
CA PHE A 46 -17.00 1.33 11.58
C PHE A 46 -18.46 1.59 11.19
N THR A 47 -18.81 1.41 9.92
CA THR A 47 -20.19 1.59 9.44
C THR A 47 -21.13 0.55 10.04
N ALA A 48 -20.71 -0.71 10.18
CA ALA A 48 -21.48 -1.76 10.82
C ALA A 48 -21.77 -1.46 12.30
N VAL A 49 -20.77 -0.95 13.04
CA VAL A 49 -20.94 -0.57 14.45
C VAL A 49 -21.80 0.69 14.60
N ALA A 50 -21.61 1.70 13.74
CA ALA A 50 -22.42 2.92 13.77
C ALA A 50 -23.90 2.65 13.42
N GLY A 51 -24.17 1.74 12.47
CA GLY A 51 -25.53 1.32 12.09
C GLY A 51 -26.26 0.53 13.17
N ALA A 52 -25.54 -0.15 14.07
CA ALA A 52 -26.13 -0.92 15.17
C ALA A 52 -26.70 -0.04 16.31
N SER A 53 -26.34 1.26 16.37
CA SER A 53 -26.80 2.17 17.43
C SER A 53 -28.23 2.72 17.20
N ALA A 54 -28.91 2.32 16.11
CA ALA A 54 -30.22 2.86 15.72
C ALA A 54 -31.37 1.85 15.82
N VAL A 55 -31.41 0.99 16.85
CA VAL A 55 -32.61 0.18 17.11
C VAL A 55 -33.68 1.08 17.75
N PRO A 56 -34.81 1.38 17.09
CA PRO A 56 -35.86 2.16 17.72
C PRO A 56 -36.64 1.26 18.69
N VAL A 57 -36.69 1.66 19.97
CA VAL A 57 -37.59 1.07 20.96
C VAL A 57 -39.02 1.35 20.51
N ARG A 58 -39.71 0.33 19.97
CA ARG A 58 -41.16 0.39 19.69
C ARG A 58 -41.92 0.44 21.03
N LYS A 59 -42.71 1.50 21.23
CA LYS A 59 -43.78 1.57 22.24
C LYS A 59 -45.06 1.01 21.65
#